data_AF-A0A8G0LMY7-F1
#
_entry.id   AF-A0A8G0LMY7-F1
#
_cell.length_a   1.000
_cell.length_b   1.000
_cell.length_c   1.000
_cell.angle_alpha   90.00
_cell.angle_beta   90.00
_cell.angle_gamma   90.00
#
_symmetry.space_group_name_H-M   'P 1'
#
loop_
_entity.id
_entity.type
_entity.pdbx_description
1 polymer ?
#
loop_
_entity_poly.entity_id
_entity_poly.type
_entity_poly.pdbx_seq_one_letter_code
_entity_poly.pdbx_strand_id
1 'polypeptide(L)'
;MLQTIKKVFRYLAKLQWTEHFLDECIFCNVKPDEIIVENDLCIAINNITNAGEAHWLILPRSHIRDIENLSSEHLELLRSMDELKRLLLSRHCGVSPSEIHSGYHRGGRIFFGRFRFLRFRFPDTISVHHLHLHVIVRPGFLKKWFKYPPWLLLMWKSDEKLLQEVEKLASKGMMIGKIY
;
A
#
# COMPACT_ATOMS: atom_id res chain seq x y z
N MET A 1 21.29 -18.28 -7.56
CA MET A 1 21.17 -17.15 -8.50
C MET A 1 20.08 -17.36 -9.56
N LEU A 2 20.13 -18.43 -10.37
CA LEU A 2 19.16 -18.71 -11.44
C LEU A 2 17.70 -18.83 -10.96
N GLN A 3 17.46 -19.44 -9.81
CA GLN A 3 16.10 -19.59 -9.26
C GLN A 3 15.47 -18.25 -8.85
N THR A 4 16.28 -17.33 -8.32
CA THR A 4 15.84 -15.98 -7.95
C THR A 4 15.50 -15.18 -9.20
N ILE A 5 16.34 -15.24 -10.23
CA ILE A 5 16.09 -14.60 -11.54
C ILE A 5 14.80 -15.16 -12.15
N LYS A 6 14.62 -16.49 -12.15
CA LYS A 6 13.37 -17.13 -12.61
C LYS A 6 12.14 -16.69 -11.81
N LYS A 7 12.26 -16.38 -10.51
CA LYS A 7 11.14 -15.86 -9.70
C LYS A 7 10.84 -14.40 -10.04
N VAL A 8 11.86 -13.57 -10.24
CA VAL A 8 11.70 -12.16 -10.64
C VAL A 8 11.07 -12.07 -12.03
N PHE A 9 11.59 -12.80 -13.02
CA PHE A 9 10.99 -12.85 -14.36
C PHE A 9 9.55 -13.34 -14.33
N ARG A 10 9.24 -14.39 -13.56
CA ARG A 10 7.86 -14.86 -13.40
C ARG A 10 6.94 -13.82 -12.74
N TYR A 11 7.43 -13.04 -11.79
CA TYR A 11 6.67 -11.97 -11.18
C TYR A 11 6.39 -10.84 -12.19
N LEU A 12 7.43 -10.35 -12.87
CA LEU A 12 7.29 -9.29 -13.86
C LEU A 12 6.42 -9.71 -15.05
N ALA A 13 6.54 -10.95 -15.52
CA ALA A 13 5.69 -11.49 -16.59
C ALA A 13 4.22 -11.69 -16.17
N LYS A 14 3.94 -11.74 -14.87
CA LYS A 14 2.59 -11.82 -14.30
C LYS A 14 2.02 -10.45 -13.93
N LEU A 15 2.77 -9.35 -14.10
CA LEU A 15 2.20 -8.02 -13.97
C LEU A 15 1.07 -7.88 -14.98
N GLN A 16 -0.11 -7.57 -14.48
CA GLN A 16 -1.31 -7.54 -15.29
C GLN A 16 -1.42 -6.16 -15.94
N TRP A 17 -1.52 -6.16 -17.26
CA TRP A 17 -1.79 -4.96 -18.06
C TRP A 17 -3.28 -4.63 -18.12
N THR A 18 -4.11 -5.59 -17.73
CA THR A 18 -5.57 -5.50 -17.67
C THR A 18 -6.02 -5.62 -16.23
N GLU A 19 -7.04 -4.85 -15.87
CA GLU A 19 -7.64 -4.90 -14.54
C GLU A 19 -8.46 -6.19 -14.36
N HIS A 20 -8.25 -6.90 -13.25
CA HIS A 20 -9.03 -8.07 -12.85
C HIS A 20 -9.84 -7.75 -11.60
N PHE A 21 -11.15 -7.68 -11.72
CA PHE A 21 -12.02 -7.56 -10.55
C PHE A 21 -12.20 -8.94 -9.94
N LEU A 22 -11.81 -9.10 -8.68
CA LEU A 22 -12.22 -10.25 -7.87
C LEU A 22 -13.66 -9.99 -7.41
N ASP A 23 -14.57 -10.93 -7.63
CA ASP A 23 -15.98 -10.80 -7.23
C ASP A 23 -16.13 -10.65 -5.71
N GLU A 24 -15.21 -11.25 -4.93
CA GLU A 24 -15.15 -11.12 -3.48
C GLU A 24 -13.74 -10.71 -3.02
N CYS A 25 -13.65 -9.62 -2.27
CA CYS A 25 -12.39 -9.16 -1.72
C CYS A 25 -12.05 -9.89 -0.41
N ILE A 26 -10.94 -10.62 -0.40
CA ILE A 26 -10.46 -11.35 0.78
C ILE A 26 -10.15 -10.45 2.00
N PHE A 27 -9.83 -9.17 1.77
CA PHE A 27 -9.55 -8.21 2.85
C PHE A 27 -10.80 -7.53 3.41
N CYS A 28 -11.95 -7.65 2.73
CA CYS A 28 -13.23 -7.28 3.33
C CYS A 28 -13.72 -8.32 4.36
N ASN A 29 -13.26 -9.56 4.24
CA ASN A 29 -13.75 -10.71 5.01
C ASN A 29 -12.66 -11.31 5.92
N VAL A 30 -11.81 -10.46 6.51
CA VAL A 30 -10.79 -10.89 7.48
C VAL A 30 -11.46 -11.50 8.70
N LYS A 31 -11.00 -12.67 9.15
CA LYS A 31 -11.58 -13.33 10.32
C LYS A 31 -11.06 -12.68 11.61
N PRO A 32 -11.87 -12.61 12.68
CA PRO A 32 -11.46 -11.98 13.94
C PRO A 32 -10.16 -12.54 14.55
N ASP A 33 -9.88 -13.83 14.36
CA ASP A 33 -8.68 -14.50 14.86
C ASP A 33 -7.39 -14.14 14.09
N GLU A 34 -7.52 -13.52 12.91
CA GLU A 34 -6.38 -13.05 12.11
C GLU A 34 -5.94 -11.63 12.52
N ILE A 35 -6.78 -10.89 13.26
CA ILE A 35 -6.56 -9.50 13.66
C ILE A 35 -5.62 -9.44 14.87
N ILE A 36 -4.48 -8.74 14.69
CA ILE A 36 -3.47 -8.55 15.75
C ILE A 36 -3.79 -7.34 16.62
N VAL A 37 -4.22 -6.26 15.95
CA VAL A 37 -4.60 -5.00 16.58
C VAL A 37 -5.54 -4.26 15.64
N GLU A 38 -6.44 -3.49 16.20
CA GLU A 38 -7.42 -2.72 15.45
C GLU A 38 -7.74 -1.41 16.15
N ASN A 39 -8.33 -0.50 15.40
CA ASN A 39 -9.03 0.68 15.90
C ASN A 39 -10.35 0.83 15.14
N ASP A 40 -10.99 1.99 15.26
CA ASP A 40 -12.30 2.24 14.66
C ASP A 40 -12.29 2.13 13.13
N LEU A 41 -11.22 2.58 12.47
CA LEU A 41 -11.14 2.65 11.01
C LEU A 41 -10.32 1.53 10.37
N CYS A 42 -9.43 0.90 11.13
CA CYS A 42 -8.38 0.04 10.60
C CYS A 42 -8.20 -1.24 11.42
N ILE A 43 -7.73 -2.28 10.73
CA ILE A 43 -7.28 -3.54 11.31
C ILE A 43 -5.85 -3.82 10.85
N ALA A 44 -5.07 -4.53 11.65
CA ALA A 44 -3.75 -5.03 11.28
C ALA A 44 -3.68 -6.55 11.38
N ILE A 45 -3.15 -7.17 10.34
CA ILE A 45 -2.98 -8.62 10.24
C ILE A 45 -1.53 -9.00 9.91
N ASN A 46 -1.16 -10.25 10.16
CA ASN A 46 0.14 -10.78 9.72
C ASN A 46 0.10 -11.04 8.22
N ASN A 47 1.15 -10.66 7.50
CA ASN A 47 1.27 -11.05 6.11
C ASN A 47 1.64 -12.54 6.02
N ILE A 48 0.95 -13.32 5.19
CA ILE A 48 1.16 -14.77 5.01
C ILE A 48 2.63 -15.11 4.69
N THR A 49 3.32 -14.25 3.93
CA THR A 49 4.73 -14.43 3.58
C THR A 49 5.61 -13.32 4.14
N ASN A 50 6.40 -13.62 5.16
CA ASN A 50 7.32 -12.63 5.73
C ASN A 50 8.35 -12.12 4.70
N ALA A 51 8.59 -10.81 4.76
CA ALA A 51 9.56 -10.10 3.93
C ALA A 51 10.75 -9.55 4.72
N GLY A 52 10.72 -9.73 6.04
CA GLY A 52 11.72 -9.35 7.04
C GLY A 52 11.46 -10.15 8.32
N GLU A 53 11.91 -9.63 9.45
CA GLU A 53 11.66 -10.21 10.77
C GLU A 53 10.17 -10.18 11.14
N ALA A 54 9.51 -9.06 10.85
CA ALA A 54 8.07 -8.91 10.95
C ALA A 54 7.51 -8.27 9.69
N HIS A 55 6.29 -8.64 9.31
CA HIS A 55 5.62 -8.11 8.14
C HIS A 55 4.10 -8.07 8.36
N TRP A 56 3.57 -6.86 8.56
CA TRP A 56 2.14 -6.63 8.77
C TRP A 56 1.50 -5.96 7.57
N LEU A 57 0.19 -6.18 7.45
CA LEU A 57 -0.70 -5.42 6.60
C LEU A 57 -1.66 -4.64 7.48
N ILE A 58 -1.71 -3.32 7.32
CA ILE A 58 -2.74 -2.47 7.93
C ILE A 58 -3.76 -2.16 6.85
N LEU A 59 -5.02 -2.46 7.14
CA LEU A 59 -6.15 -2.42 6.21
C LEU A 59 -7.23 -1.47 6.76
N PRO A 60 -7.87 -0.64 5.93
CA PRO A 60 -9.12 0.00 6.32
C PRO A 60 -10.25 -1.03 6.43
N ARG A 61 -11.22 -0.78 7.31
CA ARG A 61 -12.49 -1.53 7.33
C ARG A 61 -13.33 -1.25 6.08
N SER A 62 -13.32 -0.01 5.59
CA SER A 62 -13.97 0.37 4.34
C SER A 62 -13.18 -0.13 3.14
N HIS A 63 -13.86 -0.69 2.14
CA HIS A 63 -13.20 -1.10 0.91
C HIS A 63 -12.78 0.12 0.07
N ILE A 64 -11.46 0.30 -0.09
CA ILE A 64 -10.84 1.25 -1.01
C ILE A 64 -9.87 0.43 -1.83
N ARG A 65 -9.93 0.47 -3.17
CA ARG A 65 -9.13 -0.42 -4.02
C ARG A 65 -7.62 -0.34 -3.74
N ASP A 66 -7.07 0.86 -3.78
CA ASP A 66 -5.65 1.15 -3.55
C ASP A 66 -5.42 2.66 -3.42
N ILE A 67 -4.15 3.07 -3.41
CA ILE A 67 -3.75 4.46 -3.21
C ILE A 67 -4.13 5.42 -4.35
N GLU A 68 -4.39 4.93 -5.56
CA GLU A 68 -4.83 5.71 -6.71
C GLU A 68 -6.31 6.10 -6.61
N ASN A 69 -7.06 5.49 -5.69
CA ASN A 69 -8.45 5.79 -5.38
C ASN A 69 -8.62 6.67 -4.12
N LEU A 70 -7.53 7.19 -3.57
CA LEU A 70 -7.56 8.10 -2.43
C LEU A 70 -7.84 9.54 -2.86
N SER A 71 -8.50 10.28 -1.97
CA SER A 71 -8.84 11.70 -2.08
C SER A 71 -8.50 12.41 -0.77
N SER A 72 -8.68 13.74 -0.71
CA SER A 72 -8.52 14.53 0.51
C SER A 72 -9.43 14.08 1.67
N GLU A 73 -10.56 13.45 1.37
CA GLU A 73 -11.52 12.95 2.36
C GLU A 73 -10.96 11.77 3.17
N HIS A 74 -9.97 11.08 2.61
CA HIS A 74 -9.35 9.92 3.24
C HIS A 74 -8.19 10.28 4.17
N LEU A 75 -7.98 11.56 4.49
CA LEU A 75 -6.87 12.00 5.33
C LEU A 75 -6.94 11.38 6.74
N GLU A 76 -8.12 11.36 7.36
CA GLU A 76 -8.30 10.78 8.69
C GLU A 76 -8.01 9.27 8.69
N LEU A 77 -8.44 8.56 7.65
CA LEU A 77 -8.10 7.16 7.48
C LEU A 77 -6.59 6.93 7.43
N LEU A 78 -5.85 7.70 6.61
CA LEU A 78 -4.40 7.53 6.51
C LEU A 78 -3.68 7.84 7.83
N ARG A 79 -4.17 8.81 8.61
CA ARG A 79 -3.65 9.09 9.95
C ARG A 79 -3.91 7.94 10.92
N SER A 80 -5.09 7.34 10.85
CA SER A 80 -5.44 6.15 11.63
C SER A 80 -4.56 4.94 11.27
N MET A 81 -4.26 4.74 9.97
CA MET A 81 -3.31 3.71 9.53
C MET A 81 -1.88 3.98 10.05
N ASP A 82 -1.42 5.23 10.06
CA ASP A 82 -0.12 5.64 10.60
C ASP A 82 -0.04 5.43 12.12
N GLU A 83 -1.11 5.73 12.85
CA GLU A 83 -1.21 5.48 14.29
C GLU A 83 -1.09 3.99 14.60
N LEU A 84 -1.82 3.13 13.87
CA LEU A 84 -1.76 1.69 14.07
C LEU A 84 -0.36 1.13 13.74
N LYS A 85 0.31 1.67 12.72
CA LYS A 85 1.73 1.38 12.42
C LYS A 85 2.62 1.75 13.59
N ARG A 86 2.49 2.96 14.16
CA ARG A 86 3.27 3.40 15.33
C ARG A 86 3.03 2.50 16.54
N LEU A 87 1.78 2.10 16.77
CA LEU A 87 1.42 1.17 17.84
C LEU A 87 2.10 -0.19 17.66
N LEU A 88 2.04 -0.78 16.46
CA LEU A 88 2.73 -2.04 16.15
C LEU A 88 4.24 -1.94 16.38
N LEU A 89 4.86 -0.87 15.87
CA LEU A 89 6.30 -0.66 16.02
C LEU A 89 6.71 -0.42 17.48
N SER A 90 5.87 0.25 18.29
CA SER A 90 6.15 0.47 19.71
C SER A 90 6.26 -0.83 20.52
N ARG A 91 5.58 -1.89 20.06
CA ARG A 91 5.65 -3.23 20.64
C ARG A 91 6.91 -4.00 20.20
N HIS A 92 7.66 -3.47 19.24
CA HIS A 92 8.93 -4.02 18.76
C HIS A 92 10.11 -3.21 19.29
N CYS A 93 10.63 -3.61 20.45
CA CYS A 93 11.79 -2.96 21.05
C CYS A 93 13.05 -3.07 20.18
N GLY A 94 13.87 -2.01 20.16
CA GLY A 94 15.19 -2.03 19.53
C GLY A 94 15.19 -1.97 18.01
N VAL A 95 14.12 -1.47 17.38
CA VAL A 95 14.06 -1.24 15.93
C VAL A 95 14.31 0.24 15.63
N SER A 96 15.34 0.53 14.84
CA SER A 96 15.63 1.88 14.37
C SER A 96 14.79 2.26 13.13
N PRO A 97 14.53 3.55 12.85
CA PRO A 97 13.76 3.97 11.67
C PRO A 97 14.31 3.46 10.32
N SER A 98 15.63 3.27 10.20
CA SER A 98 16.26 2.78 8.98
C SER A 98 16.03 1.28 8.73
N GLU A 99 15.67 0.54 9.78
CA GLU A 99 15.32 -0.89 9.72
C GLU A 99 13.85 -1.11 9.35
N ILE A 100 13.07 -0.05 9.23
CA ILE A 100 11.65 -0.12 8.88
C ILE A 100 11.49 0.21 7.39
N HIS A 101 10.69 -0.60 6.70
CA HIS A 101 10.27 -0.33 5.35
C HIS A 101 8.75 -0.44 5.25
N SER A 102 8.11 0.70 5.02
CA SER A 102 6.66 0.81 4.91
C SER A 102 6.23 1.54 3.64
N GLY A 103 5.03 1.21 3.20
CA GLY A 103 4.43 1.80 2.02
C GLY A 103 3.41 0.90 1.33
N TYR A 104 3.06 1.30 0.12
CA TYR A 104 1.99 0.73 -0.67
C TYR A 104 2.50 0.32 -2.03
N HIS A 105 1.98 -0.81 -2.52
CA HIS A 105 2.00 -1.09 -3.95
C HIS A 105 1.05 -0.15 -4.68
N ARG A 106 1.36 0.18 -5.94
CA ARG A 106 0.54 1.10 -6.74
C ARG A 106 -0.41 0.35 -7.66
N GLY A 107 -1.67 0.78 -7.68
CA GLY A 107 -2.66 0.28 -8.64
C GLY A 107 -2.38 0.72 -10.08
N GLY A 108 -3.14 0.13 -10.99
CA GLY A 108 -3.17 0.54 -12.39
C GLY A 108 -3.66 1.98 -12.53
N ARG A 109 -2.90 2.80 -13.25
CA ARG A 109 -3.23 4.23 -13.44
C ARG A 109 -2.91 4.71 -14.83
N ILE A 110 -3.56 5.79 -15.24
CA ILE A 110 -3.38 6.37 -16.57
C ILE A 110 -2.04 7.09 -16.60
N PHE A 111 -1.19 6.73 -17.56
CA PHE A 111 0.05 7.44 -17.82
C PHE A 111 -0.18 8.62 -18.77
N PHE A 112 -0.82 8.35 -19.92
CA PHE A 112 -1.27 9.39 -20.86
C PHE A 112 -2.47 8.91 -21.67
N GLY A 113 -3.14 9.86 -22.33
CA GLY A 113 -4.26 9.59 -23.24
C GLY A 113 -5.62 9.93 -22.64
N ARG A 114 -6.19 11.05 -23.12
CA ARG A 114 -7.50 11.54 -22.71
C ARG A 114 -8.64 10.66 -23.26
N PHE A 115 -8.49 10.18 -24.49
CA PHE A 115 -9.45 9.31 -25.17
C PHE A 115 -9.22 7.83 -24.86
N ARG A 116 -10.30 7.06 -24.69
CA ARG A 116 -10.27 5.66 -24.23
C ARG A 116 -9.40 4.75 -25.11
N PHE A 117 -9.34 5.00 -26.42
CA PHE A 117 -8.59 4.20 -27.40
C PHE A 117 -7.11 4.59 -27.53
N LEU A 118 -6.68 5.73 -26.96
CA LEU A 118 -5.27 6.20 -26.92
C LEU A 118 -4.69 6.15 -25.51
N ARG A 119 -5.37 5.47 -24.58
CA ARG A 119 -5.02 5.49 -23.16
C ARG A 119 -3.92 4.47 -22.87
N PHE A 120 -2.72 4.97 -22.60
CA PHE A 120 -1.64 4.14 -22.06
C PHE A 120 -1.76 4.07 -20.54
N ARG A 121 -1.82 2.84 -20.01
CA ARG A 121 -1.94 2.57 -18.58
C ARG A 121 -0.67 1.92 -18.07
N PHE A 122 -0.28 2.34 -16.87
CA PHE A 122 0.66 1.57 -16.08
C PHE A 122 0.00 0.27 -15.62
N PRO A 123 0.76 -0.84 -15.59
CA PRO A 123 0.23 -2.13 -15.16
C PRO A 123 -0.16 -2.07 -13.68
N ASP A 124 -1.07 -2.97 -13.30
CA ASP A 124 -1.39 -3.16 -11.91
C ASP A 124 -0.26 -3.93 -11.21
N THR A 125 0.14 -3.43 -10.03
CA THR A 125 1.23 -4.01 -9.23
C THR A 125 0.76 -4.54 -7.88
N ILE A 126 -0.53 -4.38 -7.57
CA ILE A 126 -1.14 -4.91 -6.35
C ILE A 126 -1.69 -6.32 -6.60
N SER A 127 -1.66 -7.17 -5.57
CA SER A 127 -2.20 -8.53 -5.65
C SER A 127 -3.63 -8.66 -5.12
N VAL A 128 -4.05 -7.71 -4.28
CA VAL A 128 -5.38 -7.65 -3.69
C VAL A 128 -5.86 -6.22 -3.85
N HIS A 129 -7.03 -6.05 -4.47
CA HIS A 129 -7.66 -4.75 -4.76
C HIS A 129 -8.33 -4.18 -3.51
N HIS A 130 -7.59 -4.06 -2.41
CA HIS A 130 -8.03 -3.41 -1.18
C HIS A 130 -6.82 -2.74 -0.55
N LEU A 131 -6.94 -1.48 -0.18
CA LEU A 131 -5.87 -0.64 0.32
C LEU A 131 -5.18 -1.33 1.49
N HIS A 132 -3.89 -1.54 1.38
CA HIS A 132 -3.13 -2.17 2.46
C HIS A 132 -1.75 -1.56 2.58
N LEU A 133 -1.44 -1.09 3.77
CA LEU A 133 -0.11 -0.60 4.12
C LEU A 133 0.76 -1.78 4.54
N HIS A 134 1.84 -2.00 3.81
CA HIS A 134 2.89 -2.90 4.26
C HIS A 134 3.75 -2.23 5.32
N VAL A 135 4.01 -2.93 6.42
CA VAL A 135 4.99 -2.53 7.43
C VAL A 135 5.96 -3.69 7.63
N ILE A 136 7.21 -3.51 7.23
CA ILE A 136 8.24 -4.56 7.24
C ILE A 136 9.41 -4.14 8.14
N VAL A 137 9.68 -4.93 9.17
CA VAL A 137 10.84 -4.76 10.07
C VAL A 137 12.00 -5.60 9.55
N ARG A 138 13.19 -4.99 9.45
CA ARG A 138 14.44 -5.58 8.93
C ARG A 138 14.21 -6.34 7.62
N PRO A 139 13.77 -5.65 6.55
CA PRO A 139 13.44 -6.29 5.29
C PRO A 139 14.65 -6.97 4.66
N GLY A 140 14.47 -8.19 4.16
CA GLY A 140 15.50 -8.87 3.39
C GLY A 140 15.84 -8.09 2.12
N PHE A 141 17.14 -7.89 1.86
CA PHE A 141 17.65 -7.04 0.77
C PHE A 141 16.96 -7.31 -0.59
N LEU A 142 16.88 -8.58 -1.01
CA LEU A 142 16.26 -8.95 -2.29
C LEU A 142 14.76 -8.64 -2.34
N LYS A 143 14.03 -8.78 -1.22
CA LYS A 143 12.60 -8.45 -1.16
C LYS A 143 12.40 -6.94 -1.29
N LYS A 144 13.20 -6.16 -0.58
CA LYS A 144 13.21 -4.69 -0.67
C LYS A 144 13.60 -4.20 -2.06
N TRP A 145 14.45 -4.92 -2.80
CA TRP A 145 14.89 -4.50 -4.12
C TRP A 145 13.94 -4.86 -5.26
N PHE A 146 13.22 -5.99 -5.17
CA PHE A 146 12.41 -6.49 -6.29
C PHE A 146 10.91 -6.45 -6.03
N LYS A 147 10.48 -6.78 -4.81
CA LYS A 147 9.05 -6.83 -4.48
C LYS A 147 8.57 -5.49 -3.94
N TYR A 148 9.33 -4.88 -3.04
CA TYR A 148 8.98 -3.60 -2.42
C TYR A 148 9.99 -2.50 -2.80
N PRO A 149 10.26 -2.25 -4.10
CA PRO A 149 11.36 -1.41 -4.56
C PRO A 149 11.12 0.08 -4.23
N PRO A 150 11.80 0.68 -3.22
CA PRO A 150 11.63 2.11 -2.94
C PRO A 150 12.15 3.00 -4.09
N TRP A 151 13.03 2.45 -4.94
CA TRP A 151 13.63 3.11 -6.09
C TRP A 151 12.71 3.14 -7.32
N LEU A 152 11.67 2.29 -7.36
CA LEU A 152 10.78 2.17 -8.50
C LEU A 152 9.41 2.76 -8.14
N LEU A 153 9.29 4.09 -8.29
CA LEU A 153 8.07 4.86 -8.00
C LEU A 153 6.84 4.43 -8.82
N LEU A 154 7.09 3.67 -9.89
CA LEU A 154 6.03 3.02 -10.67
C LEU A 154 5.25 2.02 -9.81
N MET A 155 5.96 1.25 -8.97
CA MET A 155 5.44 0.12 -8.19
C MET A 155 5.22 0.44 -6.71
N TRP A 156 6.02 1.34 -6.12
CA TRP A 156 6.00 1.58 -4.68
C TRP A 156 5.83 3.06 -4.34
N LYS A 157 5.06 3.33 -3.30
CA LYS A 157 4.96 4.65 -2.67
C LYS A 157 5.09 4.51 -1.16
N SER A 158 6.01 5.27 -0.55
CA SER A 158 6.10 5.27 0.91
C SER A 158 4.87 5.92 1.52
N ASP A 159 4.47 5.42 2.68
CA ASP A 159 3.33 5.91 3.45
C ASP A 159 3.48 7.35 3.88
N GLU A 160 4.67 7.75 4.32
CA GLU A 160 5.01 9.14 4.63
C GLU A 160 4.71 10.08 3.45
N LYS A 161 5.14 9.72 2.23
CA LYS A 161 4.92 10.54 1.04
C LYS A 161 3.44 10.60 0.66
N LEU A 162 2.74 9.48 0.76
CA LEU A 162 1.30 9.43 0.48
C LEU A 162 0.52 10.32 1.46
N LEU A 163 0.80 10.21 2.75
CA LEU A 163 0.14 11.03 3.79
C LEU A 163 0.38 12.52 3.53
N GLN A 164 1.64 12.93 3.30
CA GLN A 164 1.98 14.32 2.99
C GLN A 164 1.28 14.85 1.72
N GLU A 165 1.12 14.01 0.69
CA GLU A 165 0.40 14.39 -0.53
C GLU A 165 -1.10 14.61 -0.26
N VAL A 166 -1.74 13.72 0.49
CA VAL A 166 -3.17 13.85 0.83
C VAL A 166 -3.41 15.02 1.77
N GLU A 167 -2.51 15.29 2.72
CA GLU A 167 -2.57 16.49 3.58
C GLU A 167 -2.51 17.79 2.78
N LYS A 168 -1.64 17.85 1.76
CA LYS A 168 -1.57 18.99 0.85
C LYS A 168 -2.85 19.16 0.03
N LEU A 169 -3.47 18.06 -0.41
CA LEU A 169 -4.75 18.11 -1.12
C LEU A 169 -5.88 18.63 -0.21
N ALA A 170 -5.98 18.12 1.01
CA ALA A 170 -6.97 18.56 1.99
C ALA A 170 -6.81 20.06 2.34
N SER A 171 -5.57 20.50 2.55
CA SER A 171 -5.26 21.91 2.84
C SER A 171 -5.68 22.85 1.70
N LYS A 172 -5.47 22.44 0.43
CA LYS A 172 -5.90 23.20 -0.74
C LYS A 172 -7.43 23.24 -0.89
N GLY A 173 -8.11 22.12 -0.62
CA GLY A 173 -9.58 22.07 -0.63
C GLY A 173 -10.20 23.02 0.39
N MET A 174 -9.62 23.11 1.59
CA MET A 174 -10.04 24.08 2.62
C MET A 174 -9.84 25.54 2.18
N MET A 175 -8.79 25.85 1.42
CA MET A 175 -8.58 27.22 0.92
C MET A 175 -9.59 27.61 -0.17
N ILE A 176 -9.97 26.68 -1.05
CA ILE A 176 -10.98 26.93 -2.09
C ILE A 176 -12.39 27.08 -1.47
N GLY A 177 -12.68 26.33 -0.39
CA GLY A 177 -13.96 26.42 0.33
C GLY A 177 -14.13 27.64 1.24
N LYS A 178 -13.09 28.42 1.49
CA LYS A 178 -13.11 29.65 2.33
C LYS A 178 -13.24 30.95 1.54
N ILE A 179 -13.58 30.87 0.25
CA ILE A 179 -13.89 32.06 -0.57
C ILE A 179 -15.34 32.46 -0.31
N TYR A 180 -15.60 33.14 0.81
CA TYR A 180 -16.81 33.95 1.06
C TYR A 180 -16.45 35.11 1.97
#